data_AF-A0A9W7PK59-F1
#
_entry.id   AF-A0A9W7PK59-F1
#
_cell.length_a   1.000
_cell.length_b   1.000
_cell.length_c   1.000
_cell.angle_alpha   90.00
_cell.angle_beta   90.00
_cell.angle_gamma   90.00
#
_symmetry.space_group_name_H-M   'P 1'
#
loop_
_entity.id
_entity.type
_entity.pdbx_description
1 polymer ?
#
loop_
_entity_poly.entity_id
_entity_poly.type
_entity_poly.pdbx_seq_one_letter_code
_entity_poly.pdbx_strand_id
1 'polypeptide(L)'
;MKYVKANAVLPESLITEIQKYIQGETIYIPKQETKHYKWGTRSGGRKQLDERNKAIKEAFKSGIAIHQLAEEYFLSGETIKKIVYSK
;
A
#
# COMPACT_ATOMS: atom_id res chain seq x y z
N MET A 1 3.33 2.06 15.12
CA MET A 1 4.58 2.87 15.14
C MET A 1 5.01 2.97 16.60
N LYS A 2 6.30 2.83 16.90
CA LYS A 2 6.79 2.98 18.28
C LYS A 2 6.76 4.47 18.63
N TYR A 3 6.22 4.82 19.79
CA TYR A 3 6.30 6.18 20.31
C TYR A 3 7.76 6.57 20.56
N VAL A 4 8.13 7.78 20.17
CA VAL A 4 9.47 8.33 20.35
C VAL A 4 9.33 9.73 20.94
N LYS A 5 10.05 10.00 22.03
CA LYS A 5 10.06 11.33 22.65
C LYS A 5 10.81 12.31 21.74
N ALA A 6 10.23 13.48 21.45
CA ALA A 6 10.84 14.49 20.59
C ALA A 6 12.24 14.91 21.09
N ASN A 7 12.40 15.13 22.39
CA ASN A 7 13.67 15.50 23.03
C ASN A 7 14.76 14.44 22.92
N ALA A 8 14.42 13.20 22.53
CA ALA A 8 15.40 12.13 22.33
C ALA A 8 15.96 12.09 20.88
N VAL A 9 15.32 12.77 19.93
CA VAL A 9 15.65 12.64 18.49
C VAL A 9 15.76 13.96 17.74
N LEU A 10 15.17 15.05 18.26
CA LEU A 10 15.22 16.37 17.65
C LEU A 10 16.17 17.29 18.42
N PRO A 11 16.88 18.21 17.72
CA PRO A 11 17.68 19.23 18.38
C PRO A 11 16.80 20.24 19.12
N GLU A 12 17.32 20.80 20.20
CA GLU A 12 16.60 21.75 21.06
C GLU A 12 16.07 22.96 20.30
N SER A 13 16.85 23.52 19.36
CA SER A 13 16.42 24.64 18.52
C SER A 13 15.16 24.36 17.72
N LEU A 14 15.02 23.13 17.20
CA LEU A 14 13.82 22.72 16.45
C LEU A 14 12.63 22.49 17.38
N ILE A 15 12.86 21.97 18.59
CA ILE A 15 11.79 21.79 19.59
C ILE A 15 11.23 23.15 19.99
N THR A 16 12.10 24.13 20.27
CA THR A 16 11.71 25.50 20.58
C THR A 16 10.90 26.13 19.43
N GLU A 17 11.27 25.86 18.19
CA GLU A 17 10.52 26.36 17.03
C GLU A 17 9.13 25.71 16.93
N ILE A 18 9.03 24.39 17.08
CA ILE A 18 7.74 23.66 17.04
C ILE A 18 6.81 24.15 18.17
N GLN A 19 7.35 24.41 19.36
CA GLN A 19 6.59 24.90 20.51
C GLN A 19 5.93 26.27 20.29
N LYS A 20 6.40 27.06 19.31
CA LYS A 20 5.71 28.31 18.91
C LYS A 20 4.36 28.05 18.24
N TYR A 21 4.19 26.86 17.63
CA TYR A 21 2.99 26.49 16.88
C TYR A 21 2.09 25.54 17.68
N ILE A 22 2.66 24.64 18.48
CA ILE A 22 1.90 23.59 19.18
C ILE A 22 2.67 23.06 20.40
N GLN A 23 1.98 22.83 21.51
CA GLN A 23 2.58 22.37 22.77
C GLN A 23 1.71 21.29 23.42
N GLY A 24 2.34 20.24 23.96
CA GLY A 24 1.64 19.18 24.70
C GLY A 24 0.88 18.16 23.83
N GLU A 25 0.94 18.30 22.49
CA GLU A 25 0.22 17.44 21.55
C GLU A 25 1.13 16.50 20.74
N THR A 26 0.53 15.49 20.12
CA THR A 26 1.24 14.55 19.24
C THR A 26 1.10 14.96 17.78
N ILE A 27 2.23 15.15 17.10
CA ILE A 27 2.28 15.54 15.68
C ILE A 27 2.75 14.35 14.84
N TYR A 28 2.09 14.13 13.70
CA TYR A 28 2.55 13.18 12.70
C TYR A 28 3.57 13.85 11.77
N ILE A 29 4.77 13.28 11.69
CA ILE A 29 5.78 13.68 10.69
C ILE A 29 5.66 12.69 9.51
N PRO A 30 5.20 13.14 8.34
CA PRO A 30 5.14 12.27 7.16
C PRO A 30 6.55 11.81 6.78
N LYS A 31 6.64 10.61 6.23
CA LYS A 31 7.90 10.13 5.63
C LYS A 31 8.24 11.01 4.43
N GLN A 32 9.53 11.25 4.24
CA GLN A 32 10.03 11.86 3.01
C GLN A 32 9.54 11.05 1.79
N GLU A 33 9.04 11.75 0.78
CA GLU A 33 8.41 11.16 -0.41
C GLU A 33 9.35 10.30 -1.26
N THR A 34 10.66 10.32 -0.97
CA THR A 34 11.69 9.70 -1.81
C THR A 34 11.55 8.19 -1.95
N LYS A 35 10.80 7.50 -1.08
CA LYS A 35 10.42 6.09 -1.27
C LYS A 35 9.10 5.78 -0.56
N HIS A 36 7.98 6.26 -1.09
CA HIS A 36 6.73 5.52 -0.84
C HIS A 36 6.88 4.12 -1.44
N TYR A 37 7.26 3.16 -0.61
CA TYR A 37 7.12 1.75 -0.93
C TYR A 37 5.65 1.54 -1.29
N LYS A 38 5.37 1.21 -2.55
CA LYS A 38 4.01 0.85 -2.99
C LYS A 38 3.45 -0.16 -1.99
N TRP A 39 2.21 0.03 -1.58
CA TRP A 39 1.56 -0.82 -0.58
C TRP A 39 1.78 -2.31 -0.89
N GLY A 40 2.17 -3.09 0.12
CA GLY A 40 2.44 -4.52 -0.01
C GLY A 40 3.83 -4.93 -0.55
N THR A 41 4.71 -3.98 -0.91
CA THR A 41 6.08 -4.32 -1.38
C THR A 41 7.01 -4.80 -0.26
N ARG A 42 6.83 -4.34 0.98
CA ARG A 42 7.65 -4.77 2.12
C ARG A 42 7.18 -6.08 2.77
N SER A 43 5.91 -6.44 2.60
CA SER A 43 5.31 -7.66 3.17
C SER A 43 5.17 -8.80 2.17
N GLY A 44 5.59 -8.62 0.92
CA GLY A 44 5.46 -9.62 -0.15
C GLY A 44 4.05 -9.80 -0.72
N GLY A 45 3.01 -9.30 -0.04
CA GLY A 45 1.62 -9.41 -0.49
C GLY A 45 1.36 -8.79 -1.87
N ARG A 46 2.11 -7.74 -2.24
CA ARG A 46 2.00 -7.17 -3.59
C ARG A 46 2.46 -8.15 -4.67
N LYS A 47 3.54 -8.90 -4.41
CA LYS A 47 4.09 -9.88 -5.35
C LYS A 47 3.09 -11.00 -5.62
N GLN A 48 2.49 -11.57 -4.57
CA GLN A 48 1.47 -12.62 -4.70
C GLN A 48 0.24 -12.13 -5.48
N LEU A 49 -0.19 -10.88 -5.25
CA LEU A 49 -1.30 -10.30 -6.01
C LEU A 49 -0.95 -10.11 -7.48
N ASP A 50 0.27 -9.65 -7.79
CA ASP A 50 0.72 -9.45 -9.16
C ASP A 50 0.87 -10.79 -9.90
N GLU A 51 1.39 -11.84 -9.24
CA GLU A 51 1.47 -13.21 -9.78
C GLU A 51 0.08 -13.80 -10.06
N ARG A 52 -0.85 -13.71 -9.10
CA ARG A 52 -2.23 -14.15 -9.28
C ARG A 52 -2.90 -13.41 -10.45
N ASN A 53 -2.76 -12.09 -10.51
CA ASN A 53 -3.37 -11.30 -11.57
C ASN A 53 -2.78 -11.62 -12.94
N LYS A 54 -1.48 -11.99 -13.00
CA LYS A 54 -0.85 -12.47 -14.23
C LYS A 54 -1.45 -13.80 -14.69
N ALA A 55 -1.61 -14.77 -13.77
CA ALA A 55 -2.26 -16.05 -14.08
C ALA A 55 -3.70 -15.87 -14.57
N ILE A 56 -4.49 -15.00 -13.92
CA ILE A 56 -5.86 -14.66 -14.35
C ILE A 56 -5.86 -14.07 -15.78
N LYS A 57 -4.92 -13.18 -16.10
CA LYS A 57 -4.79 -12.60 -17.46
C LYS A 57 -4.44 -13.65 -18.51
N GLU A 58 -3.55 -14.59 -18.19
CA GLU A 58 -3.15 -15.68 -19.09
C GLU A 58 -4.30 -16.65 -19.34
N ALA A 59 -4.99 -17.08 -18.28
CA ALA A 59 -6.17 -17.94 -18.33
C ALA A 59 -7.31 -17.32 -19.17
N PHE A 60 -7.56 -16.02 -19.00
CA PHE A 60 -8.53 -15.29 -19.82
C PHE A 60 -8.13 -15.23 -21.30
N LYS A 61 -6.84 -15.01 -21.61
CA LYS A 61 -6.32 -15.03 -22.98
C LYS A 61 -6.43 -16.41 -23.63
N SER A 62 -6.37 -17.50 -22.86
CA SER A 62 -6.64 -18.85 -23.34
C SER A 62 -8.13 -19.18 -23.52
N GLY A 63 -9.03 -18.22 -23.28
CA GLY A 63 -10.47 -18.36 -23.55
C GLY A 63 -11.33 -18.74 -22.34
N ILE A 64 -10.77 -18.78 -21.12
CA ILE A 64 -11.54 -19.05 -19.91
C ILE A 64 -12.47 -17.87 -19.62
N ALA A 65 -13.75 -18.17 -19.34
CA ALA A 65 -14.76 -17.15 -19.14
C ALA A 65 -14.61 -16.44 -17.78
N ILE A 66 -15.04 -15.18 -17.72
CA ILE A 66 -14.95 -14.33 -16.52
C ILE A 66 -15.63 -14.95 -15.30
N HIS A 67 -16.76 -15.64 -15.48
CA HIS A 67 -17.47 -16.29 -14.37
C HIS A 67 -16.69 -17.48 -13.79
N GLN A 68 -16.00 -18.25 -14.63
CA GLN A 68 -15.17 -19.38 -14.18
C GLN A 68 -13.97 -18.88 -13.39
N LEU A 69 -13.31 -17.80 -13.86
CA LEU A 69 -12.22 -17.16 -13.13
C LEU A 69 -12.69 -16.54 -11.81
N ALA A 70 -13.92 -16.01 -11.76
CA ALA A 70 -14.50 -15.46 -10.54
C ALA A 70 -14.68 -16.54 -9.48
N GLU A 71 -15.18 -17.72 -9.87
CA GLU A 71 -15.34 -18.89 -9.00
C GLU A 71 -13.98 -19.45 -8.57
N GLU A 72 -13.06 -19.68 -9.49
CA GLU A 72 -11.74 -20.29 -9.23
C GLU A 72 -10.89 -19.46 -8.26
N TYR A 73 -10.91 -18.14 -8.42
CA TYR A 73 -10.11 -17.23 -7.59
C TYR A 73 -10.89 -16.63 -6.41
N PHE A 74 -12.16 -17.01 -6.23
CA PHE A 74 -13.06 -16.45 -5.21
C PHE A 74 -13.14 -14.92 -5.26
N LEU A 75 -13.24 -14.37 -6.47
CA LEU A 75 -13.31 -12.94 -6.73
C LEU A 75 -14.65 -12.58 -7.37
N SER A 76 -15.11 -11.35 -7.16
CA SER A 76 -16.28 -10.87 -7.90
C SER A 76 -15.97 -10.79 -9.41
N GLY A 77 -16.99 -10.99 -10.26
CA GLY A 77 -16.83 -10.84 -11.71
C GLY A 77 -16.33 -9.45 -12.11
N GLU A 78 -16.68 -8.41 -11.34
CA GLU A 78 -16.18 -7.04 -11.54
C GLU A 78 -14.68 -6.92 -11.22
N THR A 79 -14.21 -7.62 -10.18
CA THR A 79 -12.77 -7.69 -9.87
C THR A 79 -12.01 -8.40 -10.98
N ILE A 80 -12.54 -9.52 -11.50
CA ILE A 80 -11.94 -10.23 -12.64
C ILE A 80 -11.89 -9.32 -13.87
N LYS A 81 -12.99 -8.64 -14.21
CA LYS A 81 -13.03 -7.64 -15.31
C LYS A 81 -11.95 -6.59 -15.15
N LYS A 82 -11.83 -6.00 -13.95
CA LYS A 82 -10.77 -5.02 -13.66
C LYS A 82 -9.38 -5.62 -13.87
N ILE A 83 -9.15 -6.87 -13.46
CA ILE A 83 -7.86 -7.52 -13.64
C ILE A 83 -7.58 -7.75 -15.14
N VAL A 84 -8.50 -8.34 -15.90
CA VAL A 84 -8.24 -8.74 -17.29
C VAL A 84 -8.25 -7.57 -18.27
N TYR A 85 -9.00 -6.51 -17.98
CA TYR A 85 -9.10 -5.31 -18.82
C TYR A 85 -8.19 -4.16 -18.38
N SER A 86 -7.49 -4.24 -17.23
CA SER A 86 -6.46 -3.24 -16.92
C SER A 86 -5.28 -3.38 -17.90
N LYS A 87 -4.81 -2.23 -18.39
CA LYS A 87 -3.47 -2.12 -18.99
C LYS A 87 -2.41 -2.56 -17.98
#